data_AF-A0A8T7MNL0-F1
#
_entry.id   AF-A0A8T7MNL0-F1
#
_cell.length_a   1.000
_cell.length_b   1.000
_cell.length_c   1.000
_cell.angle_alpha   90.00
_cell.angle_beta   90.00
_cell.angle_gamma   90.00
#
_symmetry.space_group_name_H-M   'P 1'
#
loop_
_entity.id
_entity.type
_entity.pdbx_description
1 polymer ?
#
loop_
_entity_poly.entity_id
_entity_poly.type
_entity_poly.pdbx_seq_one_letter_code
_entity_poly.pdbx_strand_id
1 'polypeptide(L)'
;MVLTLPEENQTLLIINCAKSWQEILTERVYICPAVGTAFKFHPCRYFGVYHDKKVSHVINIEAVIDVQSDDTTSIRWINGGGREIDYRQRAVDAANRLRPKAEFPVQVFILGYPQTADFKKDSKGGMLGSKVYRDVTSVGVKTAGDLARKLMDKKWSDLE
;
A
#
# COMPACT_ATOMS: atom_id res chain seq x y z
N MET A 1 10.81 10.86 -15.20
CA MET A 1 10.83 11.75 -14.02
C MET A 1 10.27 10.95 -12.86
N VAL A 2 11.10 10.60 -11.86
CA VAL A 2 10.61 9.93 -10.65
C VAL A 2 9.86 10.97 -9.83
N LEU A 3 8.61 10.69 -9.50
CA LEU A 3 7.84 11.55 -8.60
C LEU A 3 8.23 11.20 -7.18
N THR A 4 8.94 12.12 -6.52
CA THR A 4 9.11 12.08 -5.06
C THR A 4 7.84 12.67 -4.43
N LEU A 5 7.27 11.98 -3.44
CA LEU A 5 6.11 12.49 -2.71
C LEU A 5 6.50 13.73 -1.90
N PRO A 6 5.70 14.80 -1.92
CA PRO A 6 5.84 15.88 -0.94
C PRO A 6 5.65 15.33 0.49
N GLU A 7 6.36 15.90 1.47
CA GLU A 7 6.27 15.44 2.86
C GLU A 7 4.89 15.65 3.48
N GLU A 8 4.14 16.64 2.98
CA GLU A 8 2.79 16.95 3.36
C GLU A 8 1.77 15.90 2.92
N ASN A 9 2.10 15.03 1.95
CA ASN A 9 1.18 13.97 1.55
C ASN A 9 1.20 12.84 2.59
N GLN A 10 0.25 12.93 3.51
CA GLN A 10 0.00 11.94 4.56
C GLN A 10 -1.21 11.08 4.19
N THR A 11 -1.32 10.62 2.94
CA THR A 11 -2.46 9.78 2.53
C THR A 11 -2.25 8.32 2.95
N LEU A 12 -3.27 7.75 3.61
CA LEU A 12 -3.42 6.32 3.87
C LEU A 12 -4.27 5.67 2.78
N LEU A 13 -3.64 4.79 1.99
CA LEU A 13 -4.29 3.91 1.03
C LEU A 13 -4.74 2.62 1.74
N ILE A 14 -6.04 2.46 1.94
CA ILE A 14 -6.64 1.27 2.52
C ILE A 14 -7.04 0.31 1.40
N ILE A 15 -6.50 -0.92 1.39
CA ILE A 15 -6.81 -1.94 0.39
C ILE A 15 -7.61 -3.09 1.00
N ASN A 16 -8.66 -3.53 0.30
CA ASN A 16 -9.36 -4.76 0.67
C ASN A 16 -8.48 -5.95 0.33
N CYS A 17 -7.76 -6.45 1.32
CA CYS A 17 -6.80 -7.52 1.11
C CYS A 17 -7.46 -8.91 1.13
N ALA A 18 -8.75 -9.03 1.45
CA ALA A 18 -9.51 -10.28 1.45
C ALA A 18 -8.70 -11.49 1.95
N LYS A 19 -8.20 -12.35 1.04
CA LYS A 19 -7.39 -13.54 1.36
C LYS A 19 -5.87 -13.35 1.22
N SER A 20 -5.40 -12.23 0.66
CA SER A 20 -3.97 -11.95 0.41
C SER A 20 -3.27 -11.20 1.55
N TRP A 21 -3.97 -10.88 2.65
CA TRP A 21 -3.38 -10.11 3.75
C TRP A 21 -2.14 -10.79 4.36
N GLN A 22 -2.12 -12.12 4.48
CA GLN A 22 -0.97 -12.86 5.00
C GLN A 22 0.25 -12.78 4.08
N GLU A 23 0.04 -12.90 2.76
CA GLU A 23 1.08 -12.70 1.75
C GLU A 23 1.68 -11.30 1.87
N ILE A 24 0.84 -10.27 2.00
CA ILE A 24 1.29 -8.88 2.13
C ILE A 24 2.17 -8.68 3.37
N LEU A 25 1.78 -9.24 4.52
CA LEU A 25 2.56 -9.10 5.76
C LEU A 25 3.88 -9.88 5.71
N THR A 26 3.88 -11.04 5.07
CA THR A 26 5.06 -11.93 4.98
C THR A 26 6.07 -11.42 3.97
N GLU A 27 5.58 -11.10 2.76
CA GLU A 27 6.41 -10.72 1.62
C GLU A 27 6.73 -9.23 1.60
N ARG A 28 6.00 -8.43 2.40
CA ARG A 28 6.09 -6.96 2.43
C ARG A 28 5.95 -6.34 1.04
N VAL A 29 5.05 -6.92 0.25
CA VAL A 29 4.65 -6.40 -1.05
C VAL A 29 3.15 -6.51 -1.22
N TYR A 30 2.58 -5.61 -2.01
CA TYR A 30 1.24 -5.77 -2.56
C TYR A 30 1.33 -5.71 -4.08
N ILE A 31 0.77 -6.70 -4.76
CA ILE A 31 0.83 -6.83 -6.23
C ILE A 31 -0.58 -6.84 -6.80
N CYS A 32 -0.81 -5.99 -7.79
CA CYS A 32 -2.05 -5.95 -8.57
C CYS A 32 -1.74 -5.76 -10.06
N PRO A 33 -2.70 -5.94 -10.97
CA PRO A 33 -2.52 -5.57 -12.37
C PRO A 33 -2.06 -4.11 -12.52
N ALA A 34 -1.18 -3.81 -13.49
CA ALA A 34 -0.78 -2.43 -13.81
C ALA A 34 -1.77 -1.74 -14.78
N VAL A 35 -2.66 -2.52 -15.40
CA VAL A 35 -3.63 -2.05 -16.40
C VAL A 35 -5.05 -2.07 -15.85
N GLY A 36 -5.86 -1.09 -16.25
CA GLY A 36 -7.26 -0.95 -15.84
C GLY A 36 -7.48 0.22 -14.87
N THR A 37 -8.66 0.85 -14.95
CA THR A 37 -8.98 2.05 -14.17
C THR A 37 -9.00 1.79 -12.66
N ALA A 38 -9.40 0.60 -12.24
CA ALA A 38 -9.38 0.18 -10.84
C ALA A 38 -7.97 0.11 -10.23
N PHE A 39 -6.93 0.04 -11.06
CA PHE A 39 -5.53 -0.10 -10.66
C PHE A 39 -4.70 1.18 -10.90
N LYS A 40 -5.40 2.30 -11.12
CA LYS A 40 -4.78 3.62 -11.02
C LYS A 40 -4.72 4.03 -9.56
N PHE A 41 -3.49 4.24 -9.09
CA PHE A 41 -3.21 4.77 -7.77
C PHE A 41 -2.60 6.16 -7.91
N HIS A 42 -3.05 7.07 -7.07
CA HIS A 42 -2.31 8.30 -6.86
C HIS A 42 -1.24 8.08 -5.78
N PRO A 43 -0.17 8.89 -5.79
CA PRO A 43 0.90 8.72 -4.83
C PRO A 43 0.39 8.83 -3.38
N CYS A 44 0.76 7.86 -2.54
CA CYS A 44 0.35 7.73 -1.14
C CYS A 44 1.57 7.37 -0.27
N ARG A 45 1.49 7.72 1.02
CA ARG A 45 2.59 7.47 1.97
C ARG A 45 2.39 6.18 2.76
N TYR A 46 1.15 5.86 3.14
CA TYR A 46 0.84 4.72 3.97
C TYR A 46 -0.06 3.71 3.26
N PHE A 47 0.13 2.43 3.57
CA PHE A 47 -0.68 1.31 3.15
C PHE A 47 -1.43 0.74 4.36
N GLY A 48 -2.75 0.63 4.26
CA GLY A 48 -3.62 0.02 5.25
C GLY A 48 -4.08 -1.36 4.78
N VAL A 49 -3.71 -2.40 5.52
CA VAL A 49 -4.16 -3.78 5.27
C VAL A 49 -5.57 -3.94 5.82
N TYR A 50 -6.59 -3.91 4.96
CA TYR A 50 -7.98 -4.13 5.40
C TYR A 50 -8.40 -5.59 5.24
N HIS A 51 -8.81 -6.20 6.36
CA HIS A 51 -9.50 -7.48 6.43
C HIS A 51 -10.36 -7.50 7.71
N ASP A 52 -11.36 -8.39 7.78
CA ASP A 52 -12.23 -8.56 8.97
C ASP A 52 -12.80 -7.24 9.52
N LYS A 53 -13.24 -6.37 8.61
CA LYS A 53 -13.80 -5.04 8.92
C LYS A 53 -12.87 -4.07 9.65
N LYS A 54 -11.56 -4.22 9.51
CA LYS A 54 -10.60 -3.27 10.08
C LYS A 54 -9.37 -3.11 9.22
N VAL A 55 -8.67 -1.99 9.41
CA VAL A 55 -7.27 -1.90 9.03
C VAL A 55 -6.46 -2.48 10.19
N SER A 56 -5.93 -3.68 9.99
CA SER A 56 -5.18 -4.41 11.01
C SER A 56 -3.72 -3.99 11.08
N HIS A 57 -3.19 -3.43 9.99
CA HIS A 57 -1.81 -2.99 9.91
C HIS A 57 -1.70 -1.73 9.06
N VAL A 58 -0.80 -0.83 9.48
CA VAL A 58 -0.36 0.33 8.72
C VAL A 58 1.10 0.12 8.36
N ILE A 59 1.46 0.40 7.12
CA ILE A 59 2.80 0.14 6.59
C ILE A 59 3.24 1.35 5.75
N ASN A 60 4.51 1.73 5.83
CA ASN A 60 5.05 2.71 4.88
C ASN A 60 5.09 2.09 3.47
N ILE A 61 4.63 2.84 2.47
CA ILE A 61 4.90 2.51 1.07
C ILE A 61 6.28 3.06 0.77
N GLU A 62 7.25 2.20 0.47
CA GLU A 62 8.63 2.60 0.16
C GLU A 62 8.78 3.00 -1.31
N ALA A 63 8.17 2.23 -2.22
CA ALA A 63 8.17 2.49 -3.65
C ALA A 63 6.98 1.80 -4.32
N VAL A 64 6.56 2.32 -5.48
CA VAL A 64 5.59 1.65 -6.37
C VAL A 64 6.13 1.60 -7.78
N ILE A 65 6.19 0.39 -8.33
CA ILE A 65 6.89 0.07 -9.57
C ILE A 65 6.01 -0.83 -10.42
N ASP A 66 5.79 -0.44 -11.67
CA ASP A 66 5.18 -1.32 -12.67
C ASP A 66 6.27 -2.23 -13.26
N VAL A 67 5.98 -3.52 -13.37
CA VAL A 67 6.86 -4.56 -13.91
C VAL A 67 6.18 -5.21 -15.12
N GLN A 68 6.89 -5.23 -16.24
CA GLN A 68 6.45 -5.86 -17.49
C GLN A 68 6.86 -7.33 -17.53
N SER A 69 6.30 -8.09 -18.49
CA SER A 69 6.59 -9.53 -18.62
C SER A 69 8.05 -9.84 -18.97
N ASP A 70 8.74 -8.90 -19.63
CA ASP A 70 10.18 -8.93 -19.96
C ASP A 70 11.08 -8.35 -18.85
N ASP A 71 10.52 -8.17 -17.65
CA ASP A 71 11.17 -7.62 -16.46
C ASP A 71 11.60 -6.15 -16.59
N THR A 72 11.22 -5.45 -17.67
CA THR A 72 11.38 -3.99 -17.73
C THR A 72 10.49 -3.32 -16.68
N THR A 73 10.99 -2.23 -16.09
CA THR A 73 10.33 -1.58 -14.96
C THR A 73 10.09 -0.09 -15.19
N SER A 74 8.97 0.42 -14.69
CA SER A 74 8.71 1.85 -14.63
C SER A 74 8.32 2.26 -13.21
N ILE A 75 8.96 3.30 -12.68
CA ILE A 75 8.67 3.80 -11.34
C ILE A 75 7.47 4.72 -11.40
N ARG A 76 6.51 4.46 -10.53
CA ARG A 76 5.36 5.34 -10.30
C ARG A 76 5.73 6.44 -9.31
N TRP A 77 6.26 6.06 -8.15
CA TRP A 77 6.83 6.97 -7.15
C TRP A 77 7.72 6.23 -6.16
N ILE A 78 8.59 6.97 -5.48
CA ILE A 78 9.45 6.48 -4.39
C ILE A 78 9.30 7.42 -3.18
N ASN A 79 9.14 6.82 -2.00
CA ASN A 79 9.05 7.52 -0.72
C ASN A 79 10.20 7.16 0.22
N GLY A 80 10.76 5.94 0.09
CA GLY A 80 11.80 5.46 1.00
C GLY A 80 13.20 5.92 0.59
N GLY A 81 14.10 6.02 1.57
CA GLY A 81 15.48 6.52 1.36
C GLY A 81 16.47 5.54 0.72
N GLY A 82 16.03 4.34 0.30
CA GLY A 82 16.85 3.36 -0.41
C GLY A 82 17.21 3.78 -1.84
N ARG A 83 18.14 3.05 -2.48
CA ARG A 83 18.51 3.32 -3.88
C ARG A 83 17.43 2.81 -4.82
N GLU A 84 17.19 3.56 -5.89
CA GLU A 84 16.22 3.21 -6.92
C GLU A 84 16.39 1.78 -7.46
N ILE A 85 17.63 1.39 -7.76
CA ILE A 85 17.96 0.08 -8.34
C ILE A 85 17.58 -1.07 -7.40
N ASP A 86 17.69 -0.87 -6.09
CA ASP A 86 17.34 -1.89 -5.10
C ASP A 86 15.81 -2.11 -5.07
N TYR A 87 15.01 -1.05 -5.23
CA TYR A 87 13.56 -1.18 -5.32
C TYR A 87 13.13 -1.88 -6.62
N ARG A 88 13.75 -1.54 -7.75
CA ARG A 88 13.46 -2.20 -9.04
C ARG A 88 13.73 -3.70 -8.96
N GLN A 89 14.89 -4.08 -8.42
CA GLN A 89 15.24 -5.49 -8.24
C GLN A 89 14.23 -6.21 -7.34
N ARG A 90 13.92 -5.63 -6.17
CA ARG A 90 12.89 -6.20 -5.26
C ARG A 90 11.53 -6.36 -5.94
N ALA A 91 11.12 -5.41 -6.78
CA ALA A 91 9.86 -5.47 -7.49
C ALA A 91 9.83 -6.61 -8.53
N VAL A 92 10.89 -6.76 -9.33
CA VAL A 92 11.01 -7.84 -10.32
C VAL A 92 11.03 -9.21 -9.62
N ASP A 93 11.86 -9.36 -8.58
CA ASP A 93 11.98 -10.61 -7.84
C ASP A 93 10.65 -11.02 -7.21
N ALA A 94 9.94 -10.07 -6.59
CA ALA A 94 8.63 -10.32 -6.01
C ALA A 94 7.58 -10.67 -7.08
N ALA A 95 7.53 -9.92 -8.19
CA ALA A 95 6.57 -10.17 -9.27
C ALA A 95 6.76 -11.57 -9.87
N ASN A 96 7.98 -11.94 -10.21
CA ASN A 96 8.29 -13.23 -10.83
C ASN A 96 8.09 -14.42 -9.90
N ARG A 97 8.30 -14.23 -8.59
CA ARG A 97 8.11 -15.28 -7.60
C ARG A 97 6.65 -15.48 -7.20
N LEU A 98 5.88 -14.40 -7.10
CA LEU A 98 4.54 -14.42 -6.52
C LEU A 98 3.42 -14.43 -7.56
N ARG A 99 3.70 -14.13 -8.83
CA ARG A 99 2.69 -14.07 -9.88
C ARG A 99 3.16 -14.82 -11.14
N PRO A 100 2.27 -15.58 -11.81
CA PRO A 100 2.58 -16.19 -13.08
C PRO A 100 2.75 -15.12 -14.18
N LYS A 101 3.58 -15.38 -15.18
CA LYS A 101 3.84 -14.44 -16.29
C LYS A 101 2.60 -14.01 -17.07
N ALA A 102 1.53 -14.82 -17.06
CA ALA A 102 0.25 -14.49 -17.69
C ALA A 102 -0.50 -13.32 -17.02
N GLU A 103 -0.15 -12.94 -15.79
CA GLU A 103 -0.77 -11.82 -15.05
C GLU A 103 -0.08 -10.47 -15.31
N PHE A 104 1.01 -10.46 -16.06
CA PHE A 104 1.75 -9.23 -16.36
C PHE A 104 1.04 -8.39 -17.45
N PRO A 105 1.18 -7.05 -17.41
CA PRO A 105 2.01 -6.29 -16.47
C PRO A 105 1.37 -6.11 -15.10
N VAL A 106 2.21 -6.11 -14.06
CA VAL A 106 1.79 -5.94 -12.66
C VAL A 106 2.39 -4.67 -12.06
N GLN A 107 1.68 -4.08 -11.10
CA GLN A 107 2.17 -3.01 -10.25
C GLN A 107 2.49 -3.58 -8.88
N VAL A 108 3.71 -3.31 -8.43
CA VAL A 108 4.27 -3.80 -7.17
C VAL A 108 4.46 -2.64 -6.22
N PHE A 109 3.78 -2.70 -5.08
CA PHE A 109 4.00 -1.85 -3.93
C PHE A 109 5.06 -2.51 -3.06
N ILE A 110 6.20 -1.85 -2.89
CA ILE A 110 7.22 -2.25 -1.93
C ILE A 110 6.87 -1.63 -0.59
N LEU A 111 6.70 -2.46 0.43
CA LEU A 111 6.23 -2.06 1.75
C LEU A 111 7.34 -2.20 2.79
N GLY A 112 7.32 -1.30 3.78
CA GLY A 112 8.19 -1.36 4.94
C GLY A 112 7.74 -2.42 5.97
N TYR A 113 8.15 -2.24 7.22
CA TYR A 113 7.75 -3.15 8.30
C TYR A 113 6.30 -2.91 8.75
N PRO A 114 5.45 -3.96 8.81
CA PRO A 114 4.08 -3.80 9.26
C PRO A 114 3.97 -3.33 10.69
N GLN A 115 3.08 -2.38 10.95
CA GLN A 115 2.78 -1.88 12.29
C GLN A 115 1.34 -2.23 12.63
N THR A 116 1.14 -2.99 13.71
CA THR A 116 -0.21 -3.42 14.12
C THR A 116 -1.09 -2.23 14.49
N ALA A 117 -2.32 -2.26 14.01
CA ALA A 117 -3.38 -1.28 14.24
C ALA A 117 -4.71 -2.01 14.47
N ASP A 118 -5.75 -1.26 14.85
CA ASP A 118 -7.10 -1.79 15.00
C ASP A 118 -8.15 -0.75 14.60
N PHE A 119 -8.00 -0.21 13.39
CA PHE A 119 -8.85 0.87 12.87
C PHE A 119 -10.13 0.31 12.22
N LYS A 120 -11.24 0.36 12.95
CA LYS A 120 -12.47 -0.39 12.67
C LYS A 120 -13.38 0.34 11.68
N LYS A 121 -13.87 -0.37 10.68
CA LYS A 121 -15.01 0.07 9.86
C LYS A 121 -16.30 -0.21 10.60
N ASP A 122 -16.92 0.84 11.11
CA ASP A 122 -18.12 0.79 11.96
C ASP A 122 -19.44 0.80 11.16
N SER A 123 -19.41 1.23 9.89
CA SER A 123 -20.59 1.12 9.01
C SER A 123 -20.96 -0.33 8.66
N LYS A 124 -22.24 -0.55 8.32
CA LYS A 124 -22.77 -1.86 7.90
C LYS A 124 -22.06 -2.38 6.63
N GLY A 125 -21.95 -3.70 6.49
CA GLY A 125 -21.30 -4.36 5.36
C GLY A 125 -19.77 -4.24 5.31
N GLY A 126 -19.16 -4.83 4.28
CA GLY A 126 -17.72 -4.76 4.01
C GLY A 126 -17.27 -3.39 3.46
N MET A 127 -16.01 -3.29 3.03
CA MET A 127 -15.52 -2.09 2.32
C MET A 127 -16.14 -2.04 0.92
N LEU A 128 -16.65 -0.87 0.53
CA LEU A 128 -17.15 -0.66 -0.82
C LEU A 128 -15.96 -0.48 -1.77
N GLY A 129 -15.89 -1.31 -2.81
CA GLY A 129 -14.77 -1.32 -3.76
C GLY A 129 -13.50 -1.99 -3.20
N SER A 130 -12.42 -1.92 -3.98
CA SER A 130 -11.14 -2.56 -3.65
C SER A 130 -10.19 -1.67 -2.84
N LYS A 131 -10.42 -0.35 -2.83
CA LYS A 131 -9.55 0.62 -2.15
C LYS A 131 -10.30 1.86 -1.68
N VAL A 132 -9.81 2.45 -0.60
CA VAL A 132 -10.26 3.74 -0.06
C VAL A 132 -9.02 4.58 0.28
N TYR A 133 -9.09 5.88 0.06
CA TYR A 133 -8.05 6.81 0.47
C TYR A 133 -8.55 7.62 1.66
N ARG A 134 -7.69 7.80 2.66
CA ARG A 134 -7.95 8.66 3.81
C ARG A 134 -6.79 9.62 3.98
N ASP A 135 -7.10 10.91 4.00
CA ASP A 135 -6.13 11.92 4.41
C ASP A 135 -5.99 11.82 5.94
N VAL A 136 -4.76 11.59 6.42
CA VAL A 136 -4.46 11.51 7.85
C VAL A 136 -3.54 12.65 8.31
N THR A 137 -3.46 13.74 7.54
CA THR A 137 -2.65 14.91 7.88
C THR A 137 -3.03 15.50 9.23
N SER A 138 -4.33 15.61 9.53
CA SER A 138 -4.87 16.14 10.80
C SER A 138 -4.48 15.32 12.03
N VAL A 139 -4.12 14.05 11.84
CA VAL A 139 -3.67 13.14 12.90
C VAL A 139 -2.24 13.50 13.38
N GLY A 140 -1.52 14.35 12.64
CA GLY A 140 -0.19 14.84 13.00
C GLY A 140 0.85 13.73 13.03
N VAL A 141 0.85 12.87 12.03
CA VAL A 141 1.65 11.63 11.99
C VAL A 141 3.06 11.85 11.44
N LYS A 142 4.02 11.14 12.04
CA LYS A 142 5.44 11.19 11.61
C LYS A 142 5.89 9.91 10.91
N THR A 143 5.29 8.77 11.24
CA THR A 143 5.68 7.45 10.74
C THR A 143 4.46 6.53 10.68
N ALA A 144 4.55 5.41 9.94
CA ALA A 144 3.52 4.37 9.98
C ALA A 144 3.25 3.84 11.39
N GLY A 145 4.27 3.73 12.25
CA GLY A 145 4.10 3.26 13.63
C GLY A 145 3.37 4.27 14.51
N ASP A 146 3.61 5.57 14.32
CA ASP A 146 2.85 6.62 14.99
C ASP A 146 1.38 6.65 14.53
N LEU A 147 1.15 6.52 13.22
CA LEU A 147 -0.19 6.42 12.65
C LEU A 147 -0.93 5.19 13.20
N ALA A 148 -0.31 4.01 13.16
CA ALA A 148 -0.89 2.77 13.67
C ALA A 148 -1.33 2.90 15.14
N ARG A 149 -0.48 3.50 15.99
CA ARG A 149 -0.77 3.74 17.40
C ARG A 149 -1.96 4.69 17.58
N LYS A 150 -2.01 5.78 16.81
CA LYS A 150 -3.09 6.78 16.89
C LYS A 150 -4.42 6.25 16.36
N LEU A 151 -4.39 5.29 15.43
CA LEU A 151 -5.57 4.62 14.91
C LEU A 151 -6.02 3.40 15.75
N MET A 152 -5.27 3.05 16.80
CA MET A 152 -5.64 1.93 17.67
C MET A 152 -7.01 2.19 18.29
N ASP A 153 -7.91 1.21 18.18
CA ASP A 153 -9.30 1.26 18.65
C ASP A 153 -10.17 2.39 18.08
N LYS A 154 -9.67 3.14 17.09
CA LYS A 154 -10.43 4.17 16.39
C LYS A 154 -11.40 3.56 15.37
N LYS A 155 -12.47 4.28 15.09
CA LYS A 155 -13.45 3.96 14.05
C LYS A 155 -13.20 4.83 12.82
N TRP A 156 -13.61 4.36 11.66
CA TRP A 156 -13.50 5.13 10.42
C TRP A 156 -14.20 6.47 10.50
N SER A 157 -15.36 6.51 11.16
CA SER A 157 -16.10 7.74 11.47
C SER A 157 -15.31 8.77 12.28
N ASP A 158 -14.25 8.38 12.99
CA ASP A 158 -13.44 9.31 13.80
C ASP A 158 -12.50 10.18 12.96
N LEU A 159 -12.36 9.89 11.65
CA LEU A 159 -11.56 10.65 10.68
C LEU A 159 -12.42 11.31 9.59
N GLU A 160 -13.75 11.32 9.75
CA GLU A 160 -14.69 11.98 8.82
C GLU A 160 -14.98 13.42 9.20
#